data_AF-A0A958AG14-F1
#
_entry.id   AF-A0A958AG14-F1
#
_cell.length_a   1.000
_cell.length_b   1.000
_cell.length_c   1.000
_cell.angle_alpha   90.00
_cell.angle_beta   90.00
_cell.angle_gamma   90.00
#
_symmetry.space_group_name_H-M   'P 1'
#
loop_
_entity.id
_entity.type
_entity.pdbx_description
1 polymer ?
#
loop_
_entity_poly.entity_id
_entity_poly.type
_entity_poly.pdbx_seq_one_letter_code
_entity_poly.pdbx_strand_id
1 'polypeptide(L)'
;MPTLTPQAFVAKWKNVTLKERSAAQEHFIDVCGLAGHPTPAEADPAGQSFTFEAGAEKQRGGHGFADVWKRGHFAWEMRLVLVHQKLDKAVLAAYGWPPDLSDEAILERLLALNLARAGD
;
A
#
# COMPACT_ATOMS: atom_id res chain seq x y z
N MET A 1 -20.81 13.75 7.79
CA MET A 1 -19.95 14.94 7.90
C MET A 1 -18.53 14.45 8.14
N PRO A 2 -17.51 14.95 7.43
CA PRO A 2 -16.12 14.60 7.71
C PRO A 2 -15.78 14.86 9.19
N THR A 3 -15.18 13.87 9.84
CA THR A 3 -14.74 13.96 11.24
C THR A 3 -13.25 14.27 11.36
N LEU A 4 -12.51 14.20 10.25
CA LEU A 4 -11.08 14.46 10.16
C LEU A 4 -10.78 15.39 8.97
N THR A 5 -9.89 16.36 9.16
CA THR A 5 -9.44 17.24 8.07
C THR A 5 -8.27 16.62 7.30
N PRO A 6 -8.07 16.99 6.01
CA PRO A 6 -6.90 16.54 5.26
C PRO A 6 -5.57 16.85 5.95
N GLN A 7 -5.46 18.04 6.56
CA GLN A 7 -4.24 18.47 7.25
C GLN A 7 -3.97 17.65 8.51
N ALA A 8 -5.01 17.33 9.30
CA ALA A 8 -4.88 16.50 10.49
C ALA A 8 -4.51 15.05 10.12
N PHE A 9 -5.11 14.52 9.05
CA PHE A 9 -4.76 13.22 8.49
C PHE A 9 -3.28 13.16 8.12
N VAL A 10 -2.79 14.12 7.32
CA VAL A 10 -1.38 14.18 6.91
C VAL A 10 -0.46 14.34 8.12
N ALA A 11 -0.80 15.20 9.07
CA ALA A 11 0.01 15.42 10.27
C ALA A 11 0.17 14.13 11.11
N LYS A 12 -0.90 13.34 11.23
CA LYS A 12 -0.87 12.04 11.93
C LYS A 12 0.00 11.03 11.19
N TRP A 13 -0.24 10.83 9.90
CA TRP A 13 0.33 9.70 9.15
C TRP A 13 1.73 9.94 8.59
N LYS A 14 2.19 11.21 8.46
CA LYS A 14 3.48 11.56 7.84
C LYS A 14 4.71 10.92 8.51
N ASN A 15 4.67 10.67 9.81
CA ASN A 15 5.82 10.17 10.58
C ASN A 15 5.60 8.76 11.16
N VAL A 16 4.54 8.07 10.73
CA VAL A 16 4.25 6.72 11.24
C VAL A 16 5.25 5.72 10.64
N THR A 17 5.99 5.04 11.50
CA THR A 17 6.95 3.98 11.15
C THR A 17 6.45 2.57 11.51
N LEU A 18 5.17 2.46 11.85
CA LEU A 18 4.53 1.17 12.14
C LEU A 18 4.55 0.28 10.89
N LYS A 19 4.58 -1.04 11.11
CA LYS A 19 4.39 -2.00 10.03
C LYS A 19 3.02 -1.79 9.39
N GLU A 20 2.92 -1.97 8.07
CA GLU A 20 1.67 -1.77 7.31
C GLU A 20 0.48 -2.47 7.98
N ARG A 21 0.63 -3.76 8.33
CA ARG A 21 -0.41 -4.53 9.04
C ARG A 21 -0.84 -3.92 10.36
N SER A 22 0.10 -3.34 11.12
CA SER A 22 -0.19 -2.74 12.43
C SER A 22 -0.94 -1.42 12.32
N ALA A 23 -0.81 -0.71 11.20
CA ALA A 23 -1.42 0.59 10.97
C ALA A 23 -2.68 0.54 10.08
N ALA A 24 -2.87 -0.52 9.30
CA ALA A 24 -3.85 -0.57 8.21
C ALA A 24 -5.29 -0.24 8.64
N GLN A 25 -5.77 -0.86 9.73
CA GLN A 25 -7.15 -0.66 10.19
C GLN A 25 -7.40 0.77 10.66
N GLU A 26 -6.52 1.31 11.52
CA GLU A 26 -6.63 2.68 12.01
C GLU A 26 -6.52 3.71 10.87
N HIS A 27 -5.61 3.48 9.92
CA HIS A 27 -5.48 4.33 8.74
C HIS A 27 -6.75 4.35 7.90
N PHE A 28 -7.36 3.20 7.65
CA PHE A 28 -8.60 3.14 6.88
C PHE A 28 -9.77 3.79 7.63
N ILE A 29 -9.84 3.65 8.95
CA ILE A 29 -10.83 4.35 9.78
C ILE A 29 -10.68 5.87 9.64
N ASP A 30 -9.47 6.39 9.67
CA ASP A 30 -9.22 7.82 9.48
C ASP A 30 -9.58 8.29 8.05
N VAL A 31 -9.38 7.43 7.04
CA VAL A 31 -9.87 7.70 5.67
C VAL A 31 -11.40 7.77 5.64
N CYS A 32 -12.11 6.90 6.37
CA CYS A 32 -13.56 6.98 6.51
C CYS A 32 -13.96 8.34 7.12
N GLY A 33 -13.25 8.76 8.17
CA GLY A 33 -13.44 10.07 8.80
C GLY A 33 -13.19 11.24 7.86
N LEU A 34 -12.16 11.17 7.01
CA LEU A 34 -11.86 12.17 5.99
C LEU A 34 -12.96 12.27 4.91
N ALA A 35 -13.49 11.11 4.50
CA ALA A 35 -14.57 11.02 3.53
C ALA A 35 -15.95 11.33 4.13
N GLY A 36 -16.07 11.42 5.47
CA GLY A 36 -17.35 11.51 6.16
C GLY A 36 -18.24 10.27 5.98
N HIS A 37 -17.62 9.10 5.75
CA HIS A 37 -18.26 7.80 5.58
C HIS A 37 -18.19 7.02 6.92
N PRO A 38 -19.21 6.22 7.28
CA PRO A 38 -19.14 5.35 8.45
C PRO A 38 -18.00 4.32 8.32
N THR A 39 -17.35 3.98 9.42
CA THR A 39 -16.37 2.90 9.46
C THR A 39 -17.03 1.53 9.20
N PRO A 40 -16.26 0.47 8.90
CA PRO A 40 -16.84 -0.85 8.66
C PRO A 40 -17.77 -1.34 9.77
N ALA A 41 -17.34 -1.27 11.02
CA ALA A 41 -18.14 -1.73 12.16
C ALA A 41 -19.36 -0.83 12.44
N GLU A 42 -19.31 0.46 12.10
CA GLU A 42 -20.47 1.36 12.24
C GLU A 42 -21.52 1.11 11.15
N ALA A 43 -21.08 0.87 9.91
CA ALA A 43 -21.98 0.63 8.79
C ALA A 43 -22.51 -0.82 8.76
N ASP A 44 -21.71 -1.78 9.23
CA ASP A 44 -22.04 -3.19 9.22
C ASP A 44 -21.40 -3.92 10.42
N PRO A 45 -22.03 -3.85 11.61
CA PRO A 45 -21.53 -4.51 12.81
C PRO A 45 -21.40 -6.04 12.68
N ALA A 46 -22.10 -6.64 11.73
CA ALA A 46 -22.07 -8.08 11.48
C ALA A 46 -21.02 -8.49 10.43
N GLY A 47 -20.39 -7.53 9.75
CA GLY A 47 -19.36 -7.76 8.74
C GLY A 47 -19.83 -8.56 7.52
N GLN A 48 -21.13 -8.53 7.19
CA GLN A 48 -21.71 -9.33 6.09
C GLN A 48 -21.45 -8.74 4.70
N SER A 49 -21.16 -7.45 4.65
CA SER A 49 -21.11 -6.63 3.44
C SER A 49 -20.04 -5.54 3.50
N PHE A 50 -19.52 -5.19 4.68
CA PHE A 50 -18.40 -4.28 4.84
C PHE A 50 -17.58 -4.65 6.08
N THR A 51 -16.37 -5.17 5.90
CA THR A 51 -15.55 -5.63 7.03
C THR A 51 -14.05 -5.57 6.73
N PHE A 52 -13.25 -5.64 7.78
CA PHE A 52 -11.81 -5.85 7.70
C PHE A 52 -11.49 -7.34 7.58
N GLU A 53 -10.32 -7.67 7.02
CA GLU A 53 -9.77 -9.03 6.96
C GLU A 53 -10.78 -10.04 6.37
N ALA A 54 -11.42 -9.67 5.26
CA ALA A 54 -12.40 -10.53 4.61
C ALA A 54 -11.71 -11.61 3.78
N GLY A 55 -12.08 -12.87 3.98
CA GLY A 55 -11.58 -13.98 3.18
C GLY A 55 -11.90 -13.80 1.70
N ALA A 56 -10.89 -13.98 0.84
CA ALA A 56 -11.00 -13.86 -0.60
C ALA A 56 -10.35 -15.06 -1.30
N GLU A 57 -11.05 -15.60 -2.30
CA GLU A 57 -10.48 -16.55 -3.25
C GLU A 57 -9.75 -15.81 -4.36
N LYS A 58 -8.51 -16.20 -4.64
CA LYS A 58 -7.69 -15.55 -5.67
C LYS A 58 -7.96 -16.19 -7.02
N GLN A 59 -8.04 -15.37 -8.08
CA GLN A 59 -8.27 -15.84 -9.46
C GLN A 59 -7.28 -16.92 -9.93
N ARG A 60 -6.04 -16.92 -9.43
CA ARG A 60 -5.00 -17.90 -9.79
C ARG A 60 -4.92 -19.08 -8.83
N GLY A 61 -5.95 -19.29 -8.01
CA GLY A 61 -5.98 -20.28 -6.95
C GLY A 61 -5.37 -19.76 -5.64
N GLY A 62 -5.84 -20.34 -4.53
CA GLY A 62 -5.40 -20.05 -3.17
C GLY A 62 -6.31 -19.07 -2.42
N HIS A 63 -6.17 -19.10 -1.09
CA HIS A 63 -6.90 -18.24 -0.18
C HIS A 63 -6.06 -17.00 0.17
N GLY A 64 -6.74 -15.89 0.39
CA GLY A 64 -6.16 -14.66 0.94
C GLY A 64 -7.19 -13.89 1.75
N PHE A 65 -6.77 -12.75 2.26
CA PHE A 65 -7.63 -11.81 2.95
C PHE A 65 -7.47 -10.45 2.27
N ALA A 66 -8.58 -9.75 2.10
CA ALA A 66 -8.57 -8.33 1.81
C ALA A 66 -8.50 -7.58 3.13
N ASP A 67 -7.60 -6.59 3.25
CA ASP A 67 -7.52 -5.76 4.45
C ASP A 67 -8.87 -5.07 4.71
N VAL A 68 -9.52 -4.56 3.65
CA VAL A 68 -10.91 -4.09 3.71
C VAL A 68 -11.71 -4.58 2.51
N TRP A 69 -12.91 -5.11 2.77
CA TRP A 69 -13.84 -5.53 1.73
C TRP A 69 -15.20 -4.88 1.92
N LYS A 70 -15.77 -4.37 0.82
CA LYS A 70 -17.15 -3.88 0.75
C LYS A 70 -17.85 -4.51 -0.45
N ARG A 71 -19.03 -5.08 -0.25
CA ARG A 71 -19.83 -5.74 -1.29
C ARG A 71 -20.10 -4.78 -2.44
N GLY A 72 -19.86 -5.23 -3.67
CA GLY A 72 -20.04 -4.43 -4.89
C GLY A 72 -18.95 -3.37 -5.14
N HIS A 73 -17.86 -3.36 -4.36
CA HIS A 73 -16.74 -2.44 -4.50
C HIS A 73 -15.42 -3.21 -4.66
N PHE A 74 -14.38 -2.53 -5.14
CA PHE A 74 -13.03 -3.08 -5.11
C PHE A 74 -12.55 -3.25 -3.66
N ALA A 75 -11.89 -4.38 -3.39
CA ALA A 75 -11.22 -4.61 -2.12
C ALA A 75 -10.03 -3.66 -1.95
N TRP A 76 -9.82 -3.19 -0.72
CA TRP A 76 -8.66 -2.39 -0.36
C TRP A 76 -7.57 -3.29 0.21
N GLU A 77 -6.35 -3.10 -0.29
CA GLU A 77 -5.14 -3.81 0.13
C GLU A 77 -4.05 -2.77 0.48
N MET A 78 -3.64 -2.73 1.74
CA MET A 78 -2.58 -1.86 2.27
C MET A 78 -1.24 -2.60 2.22
N ARG A 79 -0.71 -2.77 1.00
CA ARG A 79 0.54 -3.50 0.73
C ARG A 79 1.55 -2.69 -0.08
N LEU A 80 1.64 -1.39 0.15
CA LEU A 80 2.48 -0.49 -0.64
C LEU A 80 3.95 -0.92 -0.61
N VAL A 81 4.51 -1.19 0.57
CA VAL A 81 5.90 -1.64 0.74
C VAL A 81 6.16 -2.95 0.01
N LEU A 82 5.26 -3.94 0.13
CA LEU A 82 5.43 -5.22 -0.57
C LEU A 82 5.33 -5.10 -2.09
N VAL A 83 4.49 -4.19 -2.59
CA VAL A 83 4.38 -3.93 -4.03
C VAL A 83 5.62 -3.18 -4.52
N HIS A 84 6.09 -2.17 -3.79
CA HIS A 84 7.33 -1.46 -4.11
C HIS A 84 8.53 -2.41 -4.12
N GLN A 85 8.71 -3.25 -3.09
CA GLN A 85 9.78 -4.25 -3.06
C GLN A 85 9.73 -5.23 -4.25
N LYS A 86 8.53 -5.63 -4.68
CA LYS A 86 8.38 -6.49 -5.86
C LYS A 86 8.72 -5.74 -7.14
N LEU A 87 8.32 -4.48 -7.25
CA LEU A 87 8.62 -3.61 -8.38
C LEU A 87 10.13 -3.37 -8.47
N ASP A 88 10.78 -2.99 -7.37
CA ASP A 88 12.22 -2.72 -7.31
C ASP A 88 13.02 -3.95 -7.75
N LYS A 89 12.66 -5.15 -7.26
CA LYS A 89 13.29 -6.40 -7.71
C LYS A 89 13.10 -6.66 -9.20
N ALA A 90 11.92 -6.41 -9.74
CA ALA A 90 11.65 -6.59 -11.17
C ALA A 90 12.47 -5.59 -12.02
N VAL A 91 12.58 -4.34 -11.58
CA VAL A 91 13.37 -3.30 -12.25
C VAL A 91 14.85 -3.65 -12.20
N LEU A 92 15.40 -4.02 -11.03
CA LEU A 92 16.80 -4.43 -10.89
C LEU A 92 17.13 -5.62 -11.79
N ALA A 93 16.24 -6.62 -11.86
CA ALA A 93 16.40 -7.74 -12.78
C ALA A 93 16.42 -7.32 -14.26
N ALA A 94 15.59 -6.35 -14.66
CA ALA A 94 15.57 -5.83 -16.04
C ALA A 94 16.86 -5.09 -16.42
N TYR A 95 17.54 -4.48 -15.45
CA TYR A 95 18.89 -3.90 -15.63
C TYR A 95 20.03 -4.92 -15.50
N GLY A 96 19.73 -6.17 -15.11
CA GLY A 96 20.74 -7.19 -14.80
C GLY A 96 21.53 -6.90 -13.52
N TRP A 97 20.94 -6.18 -12.57
CA TRP A 97 21.58 -5.77 -11.32
C TRP A 97 21.17 -6.66 -10.13
N PRO A 98 22.04 -6.78 -9.09
CA PRO A 98 21.69 -7.48 -7.87
C PRO A 98 20.43 -6.90 -7.20
N PRO A 99 19.56 -7.72 -6.59
CA PRO A 99 18.29 -7.28 -6.02
C PRO A 99 18.42 -6.60 -4.64
N ASP A 100 19.62 -6.54 -4.09
CA ASP A 100 19.96 -6.08 -2.74
C ASP A 100 20.92 -4.87 -2.75
N LEU A 101 20.99 -4.15 -3.86
CA LEU A 101 21.75 -2.90 -3.94
C LEU A 101 21.20 -1.85 -2.98
N SER A 102 22.10 -1.11 -2.33
CA SER A 102 21.72 0.12 -1.62
C SER A 102 21.32 1.21 -2.60
N ASP A 103 20.58 2.20 -2.11
CA ASP A 103 20.17 3.35 -2.92
C ASP A 103 21.37 4.07 -3.54
N GLU A 104 22.49 4.21 -2.81
CA GLU A 104 23.72 4.81 -3.31
C GLU A 104 24.32 4.02 -4.48
N ALA A 105 24.38 2.69 -4.36
CA ALA A 105 24.90 1.83 -5.42
C ALA A 105 24.00 1.83 -6.67
N ILE A 106 22.69 1.99 -6.50
CA ILE A 106 21.73 2.19 -7.60
C ILE A 106 22.03 3.52 -8.31
N LEU A 107 22.20 4.60 -7.55
CA LEU A 107 22.47 5.94 -8.10
C LEU A 107 23.80 5.99 -8.86
N GLU A 108 24.87 5.38 -8.33
CA GLU A 108 26.17 5.30 -9.01
C GLU A 108 26.08 4.58 -10.35
N ARG A 109 25.38 3.44 -10.40
CA ARG A 109 25.20 2.66 -11.62
C ARG A 109 24.36 3.40 -12.66
N LEU A 110 23.29 4.06 -12.23
CA LEU A 110 22.45 4.89 -13.11
C LEU A 110 23.24 6.06 -13.69
N LEU A 111 24.07 6.73 -12.88
CA LEU A 111 24.92 7.82 -13.35
C LEU A 111 25.92 7.32 -14.40
N ALA A 112 26.61 6.22 -14.13
CA ALA A 112 27.55 5.63 -15.09
C ALA A 112 26.87 5.25 -16.41
N LEU A 113 25.68 4.63 -16.35
CA LEU A 113 24.88 4.27 -17.52
C LEU A 113 24.47 5.51 -18.33
N ASN A 114 24.05 6.58 -17.66
CA ASN A 114 23.64 7.82 -18.32
C ASN A 114 24.82 8.55 -18.97
N LEU A 115 25.98 8.59 -18.32
CA LEU A 115 27.19 9.16 -18.89
C LEU A 115 27.66 8.39 -20.13
N ALA A 116 27.58 7.04 -20.11
CA ALA A 116 27.91 6.21 -21.27
C ALA A 116 26.97 6.52 -22.45
N ARG A 117 25.66 6.56 -22.20
CA ARG A 117 24.64 6.86 -23.24
C ARG A 117 24.71 8.28 -23.78
N ALA A 118 25.19 9.24 -23.00
CA ALA A 118 25.34 10.63 -23.42
C ALA A 118 26.62 10.87 -24.25
N GLY A 119 27.56 9.92 -24.23
CA GLY A 119 28.78 9.94 -25.03
C GLY A 119 28.68 9.20 -26.37
N ASP A 120 27.57 8.49 -26.60
CA ASP A 120 27.19 7.86 -27.88
C ASP A 120 26.36 8.83 -28.75
#